data_AF-A0A8X6KQ08-F1
#
_entry.id   AF-A0A8X6KQ08-F1
#
_cell.length_a   1.000
_cell.length_b   1.000
_cell.length_c   1.000
_cell.angle_alpha   90.00
_cell.angle_beta   90.00
_cell.angle_gamma   90.00
#
_symmetry.space_group_name_H-M   'P 1'
#
loop_
_entity.id
_entity.type
_entity.pdbx_description
1 polymer ?
#
loop_
_entity_poly.entity_id
_entity_poly.type
_entity_poly.pdbx_seq_one_letter_code
_entity_poly.pdbx_strand_id
1 'polypeptide(L)'
;MASHILKDKVFLTKAYNILQLLKYYTDTMETYYRQKIVHCINNTLETFILSSFQPEMREISDLTTQLLPTGEYEIKNMKSGKSYYVDMNICVCSCTLGLNGARCKHLYAVCVAKKIDFTSSVPNDDIIKKELFWIATGSMKTEAYDMDIEDESESEMTSSSPSKRMENQSKVRKRNQEKFWKEL
;
A
#
# COMPACT_ATOMS: atom_id res chain seq x y z
N MET A 1 -9.88 -9.97 18.81
CA MET A 1 -9.11 -9.02 19.64
C MET A 1 -8.39 -8.07 18.68
N ALA A 2 -9.03 -6.94 18.41
CA ALA A 2 -8.70 -5.99 17.36
C ALA A 2 -8.10 -4.71 17.97
N SER A 3 -6.88 -4.78 18.51
CA SER A 3 -6.33 -3.64 19.26
C SER A 3 -4.83 -3.47 19.19
N HIS A 4 -4.15 -3.94 18.16
CA HIS A 4 -2.72 -3.63 17.99
C HIS A 4 -2.44 -3.36 16.52
N ILE A 5 -3.04 -2.26 16.03
CA ILE A 5 -2.61 -1.61 14.81
C ILE A 5 -1.10 -1.38 14.98
N LEU A 6 -0.30 -2.08 14.18
CA LEU A 6 1.15 -1.96 14.14
C LEU A 6 1.52 -0.49 14.28
N LYS A 7 2.47 -0.13 15.17
CA LYS A 7 2.98 1.25 15.31
C LYS A 7 3.07 1.89 13.93
N ASP A 8 2.16 2.83 13.67
CA ASP A 8 1.98 3.35 12.31
C ASP A 8 3.29 4.00 11.87
N LYS A 9 3.64 3.85 10.58
CA LYS A 9 4.88 4.43 10.01
C LYS A 9 5.01 5.91 10.34
N VAL A 10 3.87 6.58 10.51
CA VAL A 10 3.80 7.99 10.83
C VAL A 10 4.54 8.35 12.14
N PHE A 11 4.49 7.49 13.14
CA PHE A 11 5.10 7.76 14.45
C PHE A 11 6.54 7.28 14.58
N LEU A 12 7.15 6.77 13.50
CA LEU A 12 8.52 6.25 13.50
C LEU A 12 9.55 7.27 13.00
N THR A 13 9.20 8.55 13.04
CA THR A 13 10.02 9.63 12.50
C THR A 13 10.98 10.20 13.54
N LYS A 14 12.25 10.36 13.16
CA LYS A 14 13.29 10.96 14.00
C LYS A 14 13.02 12.46 14.19
N ALA A 15 13.48 12.97 15.34
CA ALA A 15 13.37 14.36 15.82
C ALA A 15 13.23 15.44 14.73
N TYR A 16 12.00 15.92 14.56
CA TYR A 16 11.68 17.10 13.77
C TYR A 16 11.84 18.38 14.62
N ASN A 17 12.25 19.48 13.99
CA ASN A 17 12.02 20.81 14.53
C ASN A 17 10.50 21.00 14.77
N ILE A 18 10.06 21.76 15.77
CA ILE A 18 8.64 21.97 16.11
C ILE A 18 7.80 22.36 14.89
N LEU A 19 8.33 23.20 14.00
CA LEU A 19 7.65 23.58 12.75
C LEU A 19 7.50 22.41 11.76
N GLN A 20 8.53 21.58 11.63
CA GLN A 20 8.48 20.38 10.80
C GLN A 20 7.51 19.35 11.39
N LEU A 21 7.47 19.24 12.72
CA LEU A 21 6.53 18.38 13.42
C LEU A 21 5.09 18.84 13.19
N LEU A 22 4.81 20.14 13.31
CA LEU A 22 3.49 20.69 13.05
C LEU A 22 3.04 20.40 11.61
N LYS A 23 3.88 20.72 10.62
CA LYS A 23 3.59 20.42 9.21
C LYS A 23 3.38 18.93 8.97
N TYR A 24 4.15 18.08 9.65
CA TYR A 24 4.00 16.64 9.55
C TYR A 24 2.66 16.15 10.09
N TYR A 25 2.21 16.68 11.24
CA TYR A 25 0.91 16.37 11.83
C TYR A 25 -0.26 16.87 10.99
N THR A 26 -0.17 18.07 10.40
CA THR A 26 -1.27 18.61 9.59
C THR A 26 -1.36 17.92 8.23
N ASP A 27 -0.24 17.74 7.54
CA ASP A 27 -0.29 17.35 6.13
C ASP A 27 -0.09 15.83 5.97
N THR A 28 1.01 15.31 6.54
CA THR A 28 1.46 13.93 6.27
C THR A 28 0.65 12.92 7.04
N MET A 29 0.37 13.20 8.32
CA MET A 29 -0.43 12.33 9.16
C MET A 29 -1.88 12.27 8.68
N GLU A 30 -2.50 13.41 8.35
CA GLU A 30 -3.86 13.44 7.80
C GLU A 30 -3.95 12.60 6.52
N THR A 31 -3.07 12.86 5.55
CA THR A 31 -3.03 12.12 4.28
C THR A 31 -2.84 10.61 4.50
N TYR A 32 -1.96 10.23 5.42
CA TYR A 32 -1.72 8.82 5.75
C TYR A 32 -2.97 8.13 6.31
N TYR A 33 -3.63 8.74 7.30
CA TYR A 33 -4.84 8.16 7.88
C TYR A 33 -6.00 8.12 6.89
N ARG A 34 -6.12 9.13 6.03
CA ARG A 34 -7.07 9.14 4.92
C ARG A 34 -6.88 7.94 4.00
N GLN A 35 -5.66 7.72 3.51
CA GLN A 35 -5.32 6.55 2.67
C GLN A 35 -5.57 5.23 3.39
N LYS A 36 -5.19 5.15 4.68
CA LYS A 36 -5.40 3.95 5.50
C LYS A 36 -6.87 3.59 5.62
N ILE A 37 -7.76 4.57 5.80
CA ILE A 37 -9.21 4.34 5.86
C ILE A 37 -9.72 3.84 4.51
N VAL A 38 -9.29 4.44 3.39
CA VAL A 38 -9.67 3.99 2.03
C VAL A 38 -9.25 2.53 1.78
N HIS A 39 -8.00 2.18 2.10
CA HIS A 39 -7.53 0.80 2.00
C HIS A 39 -8.29 -0.16 2.91
N CYS A 40 -8.76 0.34 4.06
CA CYS A 40 -9.57 -0.44 4.96
C CYS A 40 -10.96 -0.75 4.40
N ILE A 41 -11.64 0.24 3.82
CA ILE A 41 -12.95 0.06 3.16
C ILE A 41 -12.84 -0.96 2.02
N ASN A 42 -11.75 -0.87 1.26
CA ASN A 42 -11.45 -1.74 0.13
C ASN A 42 -10.91 -3.13 0.55
N ASN A 43 -10.84 -3.46 1.84
CA ASN A 43 -10.26 -4.72 2.35
C ASN A 43 -8.80 -4.96 1.88
N THR A 44 -8.06 -3.92 1.51
CA THR A 44 -6.66 -3.98 1.04
C THR A 44 -5.67 -3.45 2.09
N LEU A 45 -6.10 -3.37 3.36
CA LEU A 45 -5.29 -2.85 4.46
C LEU A 45 -3.99 -3.64 4.66
N GLU A 46 -4.01 -4.96 4.44
CA GLU A 46 -2.80 -5.78 4.48
C GLU A 46 -1.75 -5.29 3.46
N THR A 47 -2.17 -5.06 2.22
CA THR A 47 -1.29 -4.56 1.16
C THR A 47 -0.71 -3.19 1.50
N PHE A 48 -1.51 -2.30 2.08
CA PHE A 48 -1.07 -0.97 2.53
C PHE A 48 -0.04 -1.05 3.68
N ILE A 49 -0.23 -1.98 4.63
CA ILE A 49 0.71 -2.18 5.72
C ILE A 49 2.00 -2.81 5.19
N LEU A 50 1.92 -3.81 4.32
CA LEU A 50 3.09 -4.48 3.75
C LEU A 50 3.86 -3.58 2.78
N SER A 51 3.20 -2.66 2.08
CA SER A 51 3.85 -1.66 1.22
C SER A 51 4.73 -0.67 2.00
N SER A 52 4.46 -0.52 3.31
CA SER A 52 5.27 0.34 4.17
C SER A 52 6.68 -0.21 4.46
N PHE A 53 6.90 -1.52 4.21
CA PHE A 53 8.20 -2.15 4.32
C PHE A 53 9.02 -1.92 3.04
N GLN A 54 10.32 -1.70 3.22
CA GLN A 54 11.25 -1.49 2.10
C GLN A 54 11.31 -2.75 1.20
N PRO A 55 11.36 -2.60 -0.14
CA PRO A 55 11.42 -3.73 -1.07
C PRO A 55 12.55 -4.73 -0.77
N GLU A 56 13.71 -4.22 -0.35
CA GLU A 56 14.90 -5.00 -0.01
C GLU A 56 14.68 -5.91 1.21
N MET A 57 13.66 -5.61 2.03
CA MET A 57 13.30 -6.41 3.20
C MET A 57 12.38 -7.58 2.88
N ARG A 58 11.88 -7.70 1.63
CA ARG A 58 10.97 -8.77 1.22
C ARG A 58 11.67 -10.10 0.99
N GLU A 59 13.00 -10.09 0.88
CA GLU A 59 13.82 -11.29 0.81
C GLU A 59 13.92 -11.97 2.18
N ILE A 60 13.03 -12.92 2.43
CA ILE A 60 12.94 -13.67 3.69
C ILE A 60 13.21 -15.17 3.54
N SER A 61 13.70 -15.63 2.39
CA SER A 61 13.98 -17.06 2.12
C SER A 61 14.94 -17.68 3.13
N ASP A 62 15.85 -16.89 3.69
CA ASP A 62 16.84 -17.34 4.67
C ASP A 62 16.35 -17.26 6.12
N LEU A 63 15.10 -16.82 6.36
CA LEU A 63 14.56 -16.60 7.69
C LEU A 63 13.51 -17.66 8.02
N THR A 64 13.62 -18.25 9.21
CA THR A 64 12.62 -19.16 9.77
C THR A 64 11.93 -18.49 10.96
N THR A 65 10.61 -18.61 11.03
CA THR A 65 9.78 -18.00 12.07
C THR A 65 9.21 -19.08 12.99
N GLN A 66 9.34 -18.89 14.30
CA GLN A 66 8.77 -19.76 15.32
C GLN A 66 8.07 -18.92 16.40
N LEU A 67 6.87 -19.34 16.82
CA LEU A 67 6.17 -18.73 17.95
C LEU A 67 6.70 -19.32 19.26
N LEU A 68 7.10 -18.45 20.18
CA LEU A 68 7.53 -18.83 21.53
C LEU A 68 6.33 -18.87 22.48
N PRO A 69 6.42 -19.65 23.58
CA PRO A 69 5.39 -19.68 24.63
C PRO A 69 5.14 -18.32 25.29
N THR A 70 6.12 -17.41 25.24
CA THR A 70 6.01 -16.04 25.76
C THR A 70 5.07 -15.14 24.94
N GLY A 71 4.64 -15.59 23.76
CA GLY A 71 3.86 -14.79 22.81
C GLY A 71 4.71 -13.98 21.82
N GLU A 72 6.03 -14.01 21.97
CA GLU A 72 6.98 -13.43 21.03
C GLU A 72 7.32 -14.40 19.89
N TYR A 73 7.82 -13.87 18.77
CA TYR A 73 8.28 -14.66 17.64
C TYR A 73 9.81 -14.69 17.60
N GLU A 74 10.38 -15.89 17.53
CA GLU A 74 11.80 -16.07 17.20
C GLU A 74 11.98 -16.14 15.68
N ILE A 75 12.91 -15.34 15.18
CA ILE A 75 13.32 -15.28 13.78
C ILE A 75 14.76 -15.71 13.66
N LYS A 76 14.97 -16.91 13.13
CA LYS A 76 16.31 -17.47 12.93
C LYS A 76 16.78 -17.22 11.52
N ASN A 77 17.96 -16.64 11.37
CA ASN A 77 18.61 -16.47 10.09
C ASN A 77 19.50 -17.68 9.79
N MET A 78 19.12 -18.48 8.78
CA MET A 78 19.81 -19.74 8.45
C MET A 78 21.21 -19.53 7.88
N LYS A 79 21.47 -18.40 7.20
CA LYS A 79 22.80 -18.08 6.66
C LYS A 79 23.82 -17.70 7.73
N SER A 80 23.39 -16.93 8.74
CA SER A 80 24.27 -16.38 9.78
C SER A 80 24.19 -17.11 11.12
N GLY A 81 23.21 -18.00 11.30
CA GLY A 81 22.94 -18.69 12.55
C GLY A 81 22.39 -17.82 13.69
N LYS A 82 22.18 -16.51 13.45
CA LYS A 82 21.68 -15.56 14.46
C LYS A 82 20.17 -15.65 14.62
N SER A 83 19.70 -15.57 15.85
CA SER A 83 18.29 -15.42 16.20
C SER A 83 17.95 -13.98 16.59
N TYR A 84 16.76 -13.56 16.23
CA TYR A 84 16.15 -12.28 16.62
C TYR A 84 14.77 -12.55 17.20
N TYR A 85 14.30 -11.66 18.07
CA TYR A 85 12.99 -11.77 18.71
C TYR A 85 12.11 -10.62 18.25
N VAL A 86 10.84 -10.90 18.00
CA VAL A 86 9.84 -9.93 17.56
C VAL A 86 8.64 -10.04 18.46
N ASP A 87 8.34 -8.96 19.18
CA ASP A 87 7.10 -8.81 19.92
C ASP A 87 6.08 -8.08 19.04
N MET A 88 5.01 -8.79 18.68
CA MET A 88 3.94 -8.24 17.85
C MET A 88 2.95 -7.37 18.63
N ASN A 89 2.94 -7.41 19.96
CA ASN A 89 2.08 -6.54 20.78
C ASN A 89 2.56 -5.08 20.69
N ILE A 90 3.88 -4.89 20.71
CA ILE A 90 4.53 -3.57 20.61
C ILE A 90 5.18 -3.31 19.24
N CYS A 91 5.19 -4.31 18.36
CA CYS A 91 5.73 -4.25 17.00
C CYS A 91 7.23 -3.90 16.95
N VAL A 92 8.00 -4.46 17.87
CA VAL A 92 9.44 -4.20 18.01
C VAL A 92 10.22 -5.48 17.75
N CYS A 93 11.34 -5.35 17.05
CA CYS A 93 12.29 -6.43 16.85
C CYS A 93 13.59 -6.15 17.62
N SER A 94 14.23 -7.19 18.15
CA SER A 94 15.51 -7.10 18.87
C SER A 94 16.72 -6.74 18.00
N CYS A 95 16.58 -6.69 16.67
CA CYS A 95 17.66 -6.23 15.80
C CYS A 95 17.91 -4.73 15.95
N THR A 96 19.10 -4.26 15.57
CA THR A 96 19.51 -2.85 15.72
C THR A 96 18.56 -1.86 15.05
N LEU A 97 17.98 -2.23 13.90
CA LEU A 97 16.96 -1.42 13.23
C LEU A 97 15.63 -1.43 14.02
N GLY A 98 15.21 -2.60 14.49
CA GLY A 98 13.96 -2.77 15.22
C GLY A 98 13.95 -2.08 16.58
N LEU A 99 15.09 -2.06 17.29
CA LEU A 99 15.25 -1.36 18.56
C LEU A 99 15.06 0.16 18.42
N ASN A 100 15.40 0.72 17.26
CA ASN A 100 15.13 2.12 16.93
C ASN A 100 13.65 2.36 16.51
N GLY A 101 12.79 1.35 16.64
CA GLY A 101 11.40 1.38 16.21
C GLY A 101 11.21 1.21 14.70
N ALA A 102 12.28 1.06 13.90
CA ALA A 102 12.14 0.93 12.46
C ALA A 102 11.57 -0.44 12.06
N ARG A 103 10.79 -0.45 10.98
CA ARG A 103 10.34 -1.70 10.35
C ARG A 103 11.55 -2.43 9.76
N CYS A 104 11.80 -3.64 10.21
CA CYS A 104 12.92 -4.48 9.73
C CYS A 104 12.41 -5.73 9.02
N LYS A 105 13.30 -6.40 8.27
CA LYS A 105 13.00 -7.68 7.59
C LYS A 105 12.46 -8.78 8.51
N HIS A 106 12.89 -8.81 9.78
CA HIS A 106 12.40 -9.80 10.75
C HIS A 106 10.93 -9.56 11.14
N LEU A 107 10.53 -8.29 11.33
CA LEU A 107 9.14 -7.93 11.56
C LEU A 107 8.28 -8.24 10.33
N TYR A 108 8.81 -7.96 9.13
CA TYR A 108 8.15 -8.35 7.87
C TYR A 108 7.92 -9.87 7.79
N ALA A 109 8.94 -10.67 8.12
CA ALA A 109 8.82 -12.13 8.12
C ALA A 109 7.68 -12.63 9.03
N VAL A 110 7.52 -12.04 10.22
CA VAL A 110 6.41 -12.36 11.12
C VAL A 110 5.07 -11.93 10.53
N CYS A 111 4.98 -10.73 9.96
CA CYS A 111 3.74 -10.24 9.32
C CYS A 111 3.26 -11.18 8.22
N VAL A 112 4.18 -11.65 7.36
CA VAL A 112 3.87 -12.58 6.28
C VAL A 112 3.54 -13.98 6.83
N ALA A 113 4.32 -14.49 7.79
CA ALA A 113 4.12 -15.82 8.36
C ALA A 113 2.79 -15.96 9.12
N LYS A 114 2.38 -14.92 9.85
CA LYS A 114 1.13 -14.92 10.62
C LYS A 114 -0.11 -14.78 9.73
N LYS A 115 0.04 -14.38 8.46
CA LYS A 115 -1.06 -13.96 7.58
C LYS A 115 -2.01 -13.03 8.35
N ILE A 116 -1.48 -11.92 8.86
CA ILE A 116 -2.24 -11.05 9.75
C ILE A 116 -3.47 -10.57 9.02
N ASP A 117 -4.61 -11.15 9.39
CA ASP A 117 -5.88 -10.75 8.85
C ASP A 117 -6.34 -9.47 9.53
N PHE A 118 -5.96 -8.35 8.92
CA PHE A 118 -6.41 -7.02 9.34
C PHE A 118 -7.91 -6.79 9.02
N THR A 119 -8.54 -7.63 8.21
CA THR A 119 -9.98 -7.49 7.88
C THR A 119 -10.86 -7.77 9.09
N SER A 120 -10.44 -8.69 9.97
CA SER A 120 -11.10 -8.93 11.25
C SER A 120 -10.97 -7.77 12.26
N SER A 121 -10.05 -6.84 12.01
CA SER A 121 -9.75 -5.74 12.93
C SER A 121 -10.54 -4.47 12.64
N VAL A 122 -11.25 -4.41 11.52
CA VAL A 122 -12.12 -3.27 11.19
C VAL A 122 -13.51 -3.79 10.85
N PRO A 123 -14.58 -3.17 11.37
CA PRO A 123 -15.93 -3.62 11.06
C PRO A 123 -16.17 -3.61 9.55
N ASN A 124 -16.58 -4.76 9.02
CA ASN A 124 -16.84 -4.97 7.58
C ASN A 124 -18.32 -4.68 7.23
N ASP A 125 -19.03 -3.96 8.10
CA ASP A 125 -20.43 -3.59 7.86
C ASP A 125 -20.50 -2.45 6.84
N ASP A 126 -21.39 -2.57 5.86
CA ASP A 126 -21.55 -1.56 4.80
C ASP A 126 -21.92 -0.18 5.34
N ILE A 127 -22.63 -0.13 6.47
CA ILE A 127 -22.97 1.12 7.16
C ILE A 127 -21.68 1.79 7.67
N ILE A 128 -20.81 1.03 8.33
CA ILE A 128 -19.56 1.55 8.90
C ILE A 128 -18.59 1.96 7.79
N LYS A 129 -18.56 1.22 6.67
CA LYS A 129 -17.77 1.59 5.50
C LYS A 129 -18.19 2.92 4.88
N LYS A 130 -19.49 3.21 4.82
CA LYS A 130 -20.01 4.49 4.32
C LYS A 130 -19.60 5.65 5.24
N GLU A 131 -19.70 5.47 6.55
CA GLU A 131 -19.25 6.47 7.53
C GLU A 131 -17.73 6.69 7.44
N LEU A 132 -16.94 5.62 7.35
CA LEU A 132 -15.50 5.71 7.15
C LEU A 132 -15.14 6.40 5.84
N PHE A 133 -15.89 6.15 4.76
CA PHE A 133 -15.68 6.81 3.48
C PHE A 133 -15.91 8.31 3.63
N TRP A 134 -17.01 8.71 4.25
CA TRP A 134 -17.31 10.11 4.51
C TRP A 134 -16.23 10.80 5.35
N ILE A 135 -15.71 10.14 6.40
CA ILE A 135 -14.58 10.65 7.19
C ILE A 135 -13.34 10.84 6.31
N ALA A 136 -13.07 9.90 5.40
CA ALA A 136 -11.90 9.91 4.55
C ALA A 136 -12.01 10.83 3.33
N THR A 137 -13.19 11.24 2.88
CA THR A 137 -13.34 12.11 1.68
C THR A 137 -13.93 13.47 2.00
N GLY A 138 -14.65 13.60 3.10
CA GLY A 138 -15.47 14.78 3.41
C GLY A 138 -16.72 14.89 2.53
N SER A 139 -17.00 13.88 1.69
CA SER A 139 -18.13 13.87 0.77
C SER A 139 -18.92 12.57 0.89
N MET A 140 -20.24 12.71 1.05
CA MET A 140 -21.15 11.57 0.94
C MET A 140 -21.30 11.25 -0.55
N LYS A 141 -20.65 10.18 -1.05
CA LYS A 141 -21.04 9.64 -2.36
C LYS A 141 -22.37 8.93 -2.17
N THR A 142 -23.44 9.58 -2.61
CA THR A 142 -24.74 8.95 -2.84
C THR A 142 -24.59 8.04 -4.05
N GLU A 143 -24.48 6.74 -3.77
CA GLU A 143 -24.64 5.61 -4.70
C GLU A 143 -23.50 5.31 -5.71
N ALA A 144 -23.26 4.00 -5.89
CA ALA A 144 -22.36 3.30 -6.80
C ALA A 144 -20.84 3.35 -6.52
N TYR A 145 -20.31 2.17 -6.18
CA TYR A 145 -18.89 1.81 -6.18
C TYR A 145 -18.35 1.82 -7.63
N ASP A 146 -17.92 2.97 -8.11
CA ASP A 146 -16.95 3.05 -9.21
C ASP A 146 -15.77 3.89 -8.72
N MET A 147 -14.65 3.20 -8.48
CA MET A 147 -13.33 3.82 -8.40
C MET A 147 -12.77 3.89 -9.81
N ASP A 148 -13.18 4.89 -10.58
CA ASP A 148 -12.34 5.38 -11.66
C ASP A 148 -11.29 6.31 -11.03
N ILE A 149 -10.04 5.88 -11.14
CA ILE A 149 -8.87 6.72 -10.88
C ILE A 149 -8.89 7.77 -11.99
N GLU A 150 -9.26 8.99 -11.66
CA GLU A 150 -9.15 10.12 -12.58
C GLU A 150 -7.65 10.41 -12.81
N ASP A 151 -7.16 10.01 -13.99
CA ASP A 151 -5.89 10.46 -14.54
C ASP A 151 -5.99 11.98 -14.81
N GLU A 152 -5.33 12.78 -13.96
CA GLU A 152 -5.05 14.18 -14.28
C GLU A 152 -4.10 14.23 -15.50
N SER A 153 -4.63 14.57 -16.67
CA SER A 153 -3.84 15.17 -17.74
C SER A 153 -4.56 16.38 -18.34
N GLU A 154 -4.13 17.52 -17.82
CA GLU A 154 -3.95 18.83 -18.46
C GLU A 154 -4.94 19.29 -19.55
N SER A 155 -5.64 20.35 -19.19
CA SER A 155 -6.29 21.32 -20.06
C SER A 155 -5.35 21.90 -21.13
N GLU A 156 -5.82 21.98 -22.38
CA GLU A 156 -5.63 23.17 -23.22
C GLU A 156 -6.66 23.20 -24.37
N MET A 157 -7.56 24.18 -24.32
CA MET A 157 -8.41 24.58 -25.45
C MET A 157 -7.62 25.54 -26.34
N THR A 158 -7.41 25.20 -27.61
CA THR A 158 -7.30 26.22 -28.67
C THR A 158 -8.05 25.77 -29.92
N SER A 159 -8.98 26.61 -30.32
CA SER A 159 -9.81 26.59 -31.53
C SER A 159 -9.00 26.81 -32.81
N SER A 160 -9.22 25.99 -33.86
CA SER A 160 -9.45 26.44 -35.25
C SER A 160 -9.43 25.25 -36.24
N SER A 161 -10.55 24.98 -36.90
CA SER A 161 -10.63 24.14 -38.12
C SER A 161 -9.99 24.88 -39.31
N PRO A 162 -9.39 24.19 -40.32
CA PRO A 162 -10.20 23.65 -41.42
C PRO A 162 -9.70 22.34 -42.08
N SER A 163 -10.65 21.45 -42.37
CA SER A 163 -10.89 20.73 -43.64
C SER A 163 -9.75 19.98 -44.37
N LYS A 164 -10.05 18.69 -44.65
CA LYS A 164 -9.45 17.76 -45.65
C LYS A 164 -8.12 17.07 -45.29
N ARG A 165 -8.17 15.95 -44.54
CA ARG A 165 -7.17 14.87 -44.68
C ARG A 165 -7.55 13.50 -44.07
N MET A 166 -8.80 13.06 -44.21
CA MET A 166 -9.21 11.69 -43.83
C MET A 166 -9.74 10.95 -45.05
N GLU A 167 -8.83 10.45 -45.90
CA GLU A 167 -9.20 9.38 -46.86
C GLU A 167 -8.02 8.53 -47.38
N ASN A 168 -6.78 8.81 -46.96
CA ASN A 168 -5.59 8.17 -47.55
C ASN A 168 -4.81 7.21 -46.64
N GLN A 169 -5.22 6.98 -45.39
CA GLN A 169 -4.52 6.03 -44.50
C GLN A 169 -5.22 4.66 -44.38
N SER A 170 -6.50 4.55 -44.73
CA SER A 170 -7.24 3.28 -44.77
C SER A 170 -6.96 2.45 -46.05
N LYS A 171 -6.43 3.07 -47.12
CA LYS A 171 -6.03 2.38 -48.36
C LYS A 171 -4.64 1.74 -48.29
N VAL A 172 -3.75 2.22 -47.40
CA VAL A 172 -2.40 1.67 -47.22
C VAL A 172 -2.41 0.38 -46.38
N ARG A 173 -3.35 0.25 -45.44
CA ARG A 173 -3.50 -0.95 -44.58
C ARG A 173 -4.14 -2.14 -45.28
N LYS A 174 -5.05 -1.93 -46.24
CA LYS A 174 -5.68 -3.04 -47.01
C LYS A 174 -4.76 -3.66 -48.07
N ARG A 175 -3.76 -2.92 -48.57
CA ARG A 175 -2.81 -3.43 -49.59
C ARG A 175 -1.71 -4.34 -49.03
N ASN A 176 -1.45 -4.30 -47.73
CA ASN A 176 -0.41 -5.13 -47.07
C ASN A 176 -0.94 -6.44 -46.49
N GLN A 177 -2.26 -6.63 -46.32
CA GLN A 177 -2.84 -7.91 -45.89
C GLN A 177 -3.08 -8.87 -47.07
N GLU A 178 -3.33 -8.38 -48.28
CA GLU A 178 -3.51 -9.23 -49.47
C GLU A 178 -2.20 -9.75 -50.09
N LYS A 179 -1.04 -9.20 -49.69
CA LYS A 179 0.28 -9.70 -50.13
C LYS A 179 0.85 -10.81 -49.23
N PHE A 180 0.37 -10.94 -47.99
CA PHE A 180 0.89 -11.94 -47.04
C PHE A 180 0.30 -13.35 -47.22
N TRP A 181 -0.83 -13.48 -47.92
CA TRP A 181 -1.51 -14.78 -48.18
C TRP A 181 -1.23 -15.38 -49.56
N LYS A 182 -0.27 -14.84 -50.32
CA LYS A 182 0.13 -15.36 -51.65
C LYS A 182 1.55 -15.92 -51.73
N GLU A 183 2.26 -16.02 -50.61
CA GLU A 183 3.61 -16.63 -50.53
C GLU A 183 3.72 -17.72 -49.44
N LEU A 184 2.64 -18.47 -49.21
CA LEU A 184 2.64 -19.77 -48.51
C LEU A 184 1.95 -20.81 -49.39
#